data_AF-A0AAU6WUR0-F1
#
_entry.id   AF-A0AAU6WUR0-F1
#
_cell.length_a   1.000
_cell.length_b   1.000
_cell.length_c   1.000
_cell.angle_alpha   90.00
_cell.angle_beta   90.00
_cell.angle_gamma   90.00
#
_symmetry.space_group_name_H-M   'P 1'
#
loop_
_entity.id
_entity.type
_entity.pdbx_description
1 polymer ?
#
loop_
_entity_poly.entity_id
_entity_poly.type
_entity_poly.pdbx_seq_one_letter_code
_entity_poly.pdbx_strand_id
1 'polypeptide(L)'
;MQKYFFLILISLSSGFISTIKACTIFSCARGSEVFAAANEDDMTPFTKVWYNPATKDRYASVCFGAPDMQIASAMNEHGLFFDYSAANYDLSKLALTNPYPGDIMWEVLEKCKTVKEALLILKKYDYVSKSQVLLADKEGNPC
;
A
#
# COMPACT_ATOMS: atom_id res chain seq x y z
N MET A 1 15.76 47.99 10.78
CA MET A 1 15.81 47.38 9.42
C MET A 1 16.11 45.89 9.45
N GLN A 2 17.17 45.43 10.14
CA GLN A 2 17.57 44.01 10.20
C GLN A 2 16.50 43.04 10.77
N LYS A 3 15.70 43.47 11.75
CA LYS A 3 14.58 42.68 12.30
C LYS A 3 13.44 42.43 11.29
N TYR A 4 13.13 43.43 10.45
CA TYR A 4 12.10 43.31 9.42
C TYR A 4 12.58 42.43 8.26
N PHE A 5 13.88 42.49 7.94
CA PHE A 5 14.49 41.60 6.95
C PHE A 5 14.40 40.13 7.38
N PHE A 6 14.65 39.83 8.66
CA PHE A 6 14.50 38.47 9.22
C PHE A 6 13.03 37.98 9.17
N LEU A 7 12.07 38.84 9.52
CA LEU A 7 10.64 38.50 9.45
C LEU A 7 10.16 38.25 8.02
N ILE A 8 10.64 39.05 7.06
CA ILE A 8 10.36 38.85 5.63
C ILE A 8 10.96 37.53 5.14
N LEU A 9 12.20 37.22 5.53
CA LEU A 9 12.87 35.97 5.16
C LEU A 9 12.11 34.73 5.70
N ILE A 10 11.64 34.78 6.95
CA ILE A 10 10.85 33.71 7.58
C ILE A 10 9.49 33.55 6.89
N SER A 11 8.84 34.67 6.54
CA SER A 11 7.56 34.65 5.79
C SER A 11 7.72 34.07 4.39
N LEU A 12 8.83 34.33 3.71
CA LEU A 12 9.15 33.78 2.39
C LEU A 12 9.49 32.29 2.44
N SER A 13 10.17 31.81 3.49
CA SER A 13 10.45 30.38 3.67
C SER A 13 9.22 29.55 4.05
N SER A 14 8.21 30.16 4.66
CA SER A 14 6.96 29.47 5.07
C SER A 14 6.08 29.07 3.87
N GLY A 15 6.28 29.67 2.70
CA GLY A 15 5.51 29.39 1.48
C GLY A 15 5.91 28.12 0.73
N PHE A 16 6.98 27.44 1.17
CA PHE A 16 7.54 26.24 0.53
C PHE A 16 7.31 24.95 1.35
N ILE A 17 6.20 24.86 2.08
CA ILE A 17 5.79 23.59 2.68
C ILE A 17 5.15 22.74 1.59
N SER A 18 5.96 21.98 0.87
CA SER A 18 5.46 20.90 0.03
C SER A 18 4.79 19.87 0.93
N THR A 19 3.54 19.52 0.64
CA THR A 19 2.87 18.38 1.27
C THR A 19 3.58 17.11 0.84
N ILE A 20 4.39 16.54 1.73
CA ILE A 20 5.00 15.23 1.49
C ILE A 20 3.92 14.19 1.78
N LYS A 21 3.54 13.40 0.77
CA LYS A 21 2.74 12.18 0.98
C LYS A 21 3.70 11.05 1.31
N ALA A 22 3.78 10.65 2.57
CA ALA A 22 4.72 9.65 3.07
C ALA A 22 4.00 8.53 3.82
N CYS A 23 3.10 7.83 3.11
CA CYS A 23 2.50 6.61 3.63
C CYS A 23 3.61 5.67 4.12
N THR A 24 3.52 5.21 5.36
CA THR A 24 4.48 4.31 5.98
C THR A 24 3.75 3.02 6.31
N ILE A 25 4.34 1.91 5.91
CA ILE A 25 3.82 0.57 6.17
C ILE A 25 4.88 -0.19 6.96
N PHE A 26 4.48 -0.91 7.99
CA PHE A 26 5.38 -1.76 8.76
C PHE A 26 4.71 -3.06 9.20
N SER A 27 5.54 -4.08 9.34
CA SER A 27 5.20 -5.35 9.95
C SER A 27 6.15 -5.63 11.11
N CYS A 28 5.64 -6.23 12.18
CA CYS A 28 6.40 -6.57 13.37
C CYS A 28 5.95 -7.92 13.92
N ALA A 29 6.90 -8.84 14.08
CA ALA A 29 6.68 -10.09 14.81
C ALA A 29 7.12 -9.92 16.27
N ARG A 30 6.24 -10.27 17.21
CA ARG A 30 6.52 -10.26 18.64
C ARG A 30 5.95 -11.51 19.29
N GLY A 31 6.84 -12.39 19.74
CA GLY A 31 6.43 -13.68 20.32
C GLY A 31 5.74 -14.54 19.26
N SER A 32 4.51 -14.97 19.53
CA SER A 32 3.68 -15.76 18.60
C SER A 32 2.73 -14.90 17.74
N GLU A 33 2.85 -13.58 17.82
CA GLU A 33 1.96 -12.64 17.12
C GLU A 33 2.72 -11.87 16.04
N VAL A 34 2.03 -11.59 14.93
CA VAL A 34 2.52 -10.76 13.85
C VAL A 34 1.52 -9.64 13.63
N PHE A 35 2.03 -8.41 13.62
CA PHE A 35 1.27 -7.19 13.44
C PHE A 35 1.65 -6.56 12.11
N ALA A 36 0.67 -6.03 11.39
CA ALA A 36 0.89 -5.16 10.25
C ALA A 36 0.06 -3.88 10.45
N ALA A 37 0.63 -2.75 10.05
CA ALA A 37 -0.02 -1.45 10.17
C ALA A 37 0.50 -0.50 9.10
N ALA A 38 -0.33 0.48 8.77
CA ALA A 38 0.02 1.56 7.88
C ALA A 38 -0.62 2.88 8.30
N ASN A 39 0.02 3.99 7.95
CA ASN A 39 -0.63 5.30 7.88
C ASN A 39 -0.85 5.68 6.41
N GLU A 40 -2.01 6.26 6.15
CA GLU A 40 -2.36 6.79 4.84
C GLU A 40 -2.28 8.31 4.86
N ASP A 41 -1.24 8.85 4.23
CA ASP A 41 -1.03 10.29 4.10
C ASP A 41 -1.76 10.82 2.85
N ASP A 42 -3.08 10.73 2.90
CA ASP A 42 -3.97 11.15 1.82
C ASP A 42 -5.17 11.95 2.32
N MET A 43 -5.70 12.83 1.47
CA MET A 43 -6.81 13.72 1.79
C MET A 43 -8.15 13.23 1.26
N THR A 44 -8.23 12.01 0.72
CA THR A 44 -9.47 11.41 0.21
C THR A 44 -10.48 11.28 1.35
N PRO A 45 -11.62 11.99 1.28
CA PRO A 45 -12.64 11.90 2.32
C PRO A 45 -13.49 10.64 2.14
N PHE A 46 -14.22 10.25 3.18
CA PHE A 46 -15.19 9.14 3.16
C PHE A 46 -14.58 7.78 2.80
N THR A 47 -13.34 7.54 3.20
CA THR A 47 -12.71 6.22 3.11
C THR A 47 -13.57 5.17 3.81
N LYS A 48 -13.53 3.95 3.27
CA LYS A 48 -14.41 2.86 3.67
C LYS A 48 -13.61 1.68 4.18
N VAL A 49 -14.22 0.97 5.10
CA VAL A 49 -13.87 -0.41 5.42
C VAL A 49 -14.99 -1.30 4.90
N TRP A 50 -14.64 -2.35 4.18
CA TRP A 50 -15.63 -3.32 3.71
C TRP A 50 -15.10 -4.75 3.81
N TYR A 51 -16.04 -5.69 3.80
CA TYR A 51 -15.77 -7.11 3.90
C TYR A 51 -16.21 -7.82 2.63
N ASN A 52 -15.34 -8.67 2.12
CA ASN A 52 -15.63 -9.60 1.05
C ASN A 52 -15.83 -10.99 1.66
N PRO A 53 -17.03 -11.58 1.58
CA PRO A 53 -17.23 -12.97 1.99
C PRO A 53 -16.46 -13.94 1.10
N ALA A 54 -15.98 -15.03 1.69
CA ALA A 54 -15.37 -16.12 0.96
C ALA A 54 -16.34 -16.70 -0.07
N THR A 55 -15.80 -17.17 -1.19
CA THR A 55 -16.54 -17.94 -2.18
C THR A 55 -15.79 -19.23 -2.48
N LYS A 56 -16.29 -20.03 -3.43
CA LYS A 56 -15.56 -21.22 -3.89
C LYS A 56 -14.16 -20.87 -4.44
N ASP A 57 -14.03 -19.70 -5.05
CA ASP A 57 -12.86 -19.35 -5.87
C ASP A 57 -11.98 -18.24 -5.25
N ARG A 58 -12.37 -17.69 -4.09
CA ARG A 58 -11.63 -16.62 -3.40
C ARG A 58 -11.79 -16.66 -1.89
N TYR A 59 -10.72 -16.32 -1.17
CA TYR A 59 -10.73 -16.13 0.27
C TYR A 59 -11.57 -14.92 0.70
N ALA A 60 -12.09 -14.96 1.92
CA ALA A 60 -12.68 -13.78 2.55
C ALA A 60 -11.60 -12.73 2.81
N SER A 61 -11.96 -11.45 2.76
CA SER A 61 -11.05 -10.35 3.05
C SER A 61 -11.72 -9.15 3.69
N VAL A 62 -10.94 -8.39 4.46
CA VAL A 62 -11.27 -7.02 4.89
C VAL A 62 -10.40 -6.06 4.08
N CYS A 63 -11.00 -4.98 3.60
CA CYS A 63 -10.36 -4.00 2.75
C CYS A 63 -10.61 -2.59 3.29
N PHE A 64 -9.63 -1.73 3.09
CA PHE A 64 -9.63 -0.31 3.40
C PHE A 64 -9.35 0.45 2.11
N GLY A 65 -10.03 1.58 1.89
CA GLY A 65 -9.83 2.31 0.64
C GLY A 65 -10.79 3.46 0.40
N ALA A 66 -10.77 3.95 -0.83
CA ALA A 66 -11.48 5.14 -1.26
C ALA A 66 -13.01 4.90 -1.40
N PRO A 67 -13.83 5.97 -1.49
CA PRO A 67 -15.29 5.86 -1.57
C PRO A 67 -15.81 5.07 -2.77
N ASP A 68 -15.04 5.00 -3.85
CA ASP A 68 -15.33 4.26 -5.08
C ASP A 68 -14.91 2.78 -4.99
N MET A 69 -14.51 2.32 -3.80
CA MET A 69 -14.04 0.96 -3.52
C MET A 69 -12.67 0.65 -4.14
N GLN A 70 -11.91 1.66 -4.56
CA GLN A 70 -10.49 1.47 -4.85
C GLN A 70 -9.76 1.10 -3.55
N ILE A 71 -9.10 -0.05 -3.57
CA ILE A 71 -8.39 -0.62 -2.43
C ILE A 71 -7.09 0.15 -2.17
N ALA A 72 -6.87 0.51 -0.91
CA ALA A 72 -5.62 1.05 -0.41
C ALA A 72 -4.83 -0.03 0.35
N SER A 73 -5.53 -0.77 1.21
CA SER A 73 -4.96 -1.91 1.92
C SER A 73 -5.98 -3.01 2.18
N ALA A 74 -5.51 -4.23 2.43
CA ALA A 74 -6.38 -5.34 2.78
C ALA A 74 -5.66 -6.48 3.48
N MET A 75 -6.46 -7.33 4.11
CA MET A 75 -6.03 -8.59 4.68
C MET A 75 -7.06 -9.69 4.40
N ASN A 76 -6.61 -10.88 4.02
CA ASN A 76 -7.51 -12.02 3.86
C ASN A 76 -7.66 -12.85 5.15
N GLU A 77 -8.58 -13.81 5.15
CA GLU A 77 -8.87 -14.68 6.31
C GLU A 77 -7.69 -15.55 6.76
N HIS A 78 -6.63 -15.64 5.94
CA HIS A 78 -5.41 -16.36 6.28
C HIS A 78 -4.32 -15.47 6.87
N GLY A 79 -4.57 -14.16 7.01
CA GLY A 79 -3.64 -13.19 7.57
C GLY A 79 -2.59 -12.72 6.57
N LEU A 80 -2.82 -12.86 5.27
CA LEU A 80 -2.00 -12.21 4.24
C LEU A 80 -2.48 -10.76 4.08
N PHE A 81 -1.62 -9.82 4.45
CA PHE A 81 -1.83 -8.38 4.42
C PHE A 81 -1.03 -7.73 3.30
N PHE A 82 -1.60 -6.72 2.66
CA PHE A 82 -0.84 -5.78 1.84
C PHE A 82 -1.34 -4.35 2.00
N ASP A 83 -0.47 -3.41 1.68
CA ASP A 83 -0.76 -1.97 1.62
C ASP A 83 0.13 -1.30 0.57
N TYR A 84 -0.32 -0.17 0.04
CA TYR A 84 0.37 0.65 -0.95
C TYR A 84 0.98 1.90 -0.34
N SER A 85 2.30 2.05 -0.43
CA SER A 85 2.95 3.33 -0.16
C SER A 85 3.16 4.10 -1.45
N ALA A 86 2.96 5.42 -1.39
CA ALA A 86 3.24 6.29 -2.52
C ALA A 86 4.71 6.17 -2.91
N ALA A 87 4.96 5.74 -4.14
CA ALA A 87 6.27 5.80 -4.76
C ALA A 87 6.20 6.68 -6.02
N ASN A 88 7.35 7.15 -6.48
CA ASN A 88 7.45 7.99 -7.67
C ASN A 88 8.16 7.23 -8.80
N TYR A 89 7.71 6.00 -9.07
CA TYR A 89 8.27 5.20 -10.15
C TYR A 89 7.87 5.75 -11.53
N ASP A 90 8.86 5.87 -12.40
CA ASP A 90 8.67 6.25 -13.79
C ASP A 90 8.31 5.02 -14.63
N LEU A 91 7.01 4.79 -14.80
CA LEU A 91 6.49 3.63 -15.51
C LEU A 91 6.94 3.56 -16.97
N SER A 92 7.34 4.68 -17.59
CA SER A 92 7.82 4.71 -18.98
C SER A 92 9.14 3.96 -19.17
N LYS A 93 9.88 3.72 -18.08
CA LYS A 93 11.15 3.00 -18.07
C LYS A 93 11.00 1.49 -17.86
N LEU A 94 9.79 0.99 -17.61
CA LEU A 94 9.56 -0.43 -17.41
C LEU A 94 9.56 -1.16 -18.77
N ALA A 95 10.42 -2.16 -18.91
CA ALA A 95 10.42 -3.07 -20.04
C ALA A 95 9.41 -4.20 -19.77
N LEU A 96 8.13 -3.91 -19.96
CA LEU A 96 7.04 -4.86 -19.69
C LEU A 96 7.01 -5.99 -20.73
N THR A 97 6.95 -7.22 -20.26
CA THR A 97 6.87 -8.45 -21.06
C THR A 97 5.60 -9.25 -20.77
N ASN A 98 5.06 -9.16 -19.56
CA ASN A 98 3.85 -9.85 -19.13
C ASN A 98 3.10 -9.07 -18.02
N PRO A 99 2.53 -7.89 -18.32
CA PRO A 99 1.76 -7.14 -17.32
C PRO A 99 0.46 -7.86 -16.95
N TYR A 100 0.09 -7.83 -15.68
CA TYR A 100 -1.20 -8.34 -15.23
C TYR A 100 -2.34 -7.39 -15.66
N PRO A 101 -3.50 -7.90 -16.14
CA PRO A 101 -4.62 -7.05 -16.48
C PRO A 101 -5.31 -6.53 -15.21
N GLY A 102 -4.96 -5.31 -14.79
CA GLY A 102 -5.51 -4.65 -13.61
C GLY A 102 -4.60 -4.74 -12.39
N ASP A 103 -5.20 -4.69 -11.19
CA ASP A 103 -4.44 -4.78 -9.94
C ASP A 103 -4.20 -6.25 -9.54
N ILE A 104 -2.95 -6.69 -9.67
CA ILE A 104 -2.49 -8.03 -9.31
C ILE A 104 -2.68 -8.37 -7.83
N MET A 105 -2.80 -7.37 -6.95
CA MET A 105 -2.97 -7.63 -5.52
C MET A 105 -4.33 -8.26 -5.21
N TRP A 106 -5.35 -8.11 -6.06
CA TRP A 106 -6.59 -8.87 -5.93
C TRP A 106 -6.35 -10.37 -6.10
N GLU A 107 -5.60 -10.77 -7.13
CA GLU A 107 -5.26 -12.18 -7.37
C GLU A 107 -4.47 -12.76 -6.17
N VAL A 108 -3.53 -11.98 -5.63
CA VAL A 108 -2.74 -12.35 -4.44
C VAL A 108 -3.64 -12.52 -3.22
N LEU A 109 -4.49 -11.54 -2.93
CA LEU A 109 -5.39 -11.54 -1.77
C LEU A 109 -6.38 -12.69 -1.83
N GLU A 110 -6.91 -13.00 -3.02
CA GLU A 110 -7.96 -13.99 -3.23
C GLU A 110 -7.45 -15.43 -3.23
N LYS A 111 -6.18 -15.65 -3.59
CA LYS A 111 -5.64 -17.01 -3.84
C LYS A 111 -4.45 -17.42 -2.98
N CYS A 112 -3.76 -16.47 -2.34
CA CYS A 112 -2.57 -16.77 -1.53
C CYS A 112 -2.86 -16.69 -0.03
N LYS A 113 -2.24 -17.58 0.74
CA LYS A 113 -2.28 -17.60 2.22
C LYS A 113 -1.03 -17.01 2.85
N THR A 114 0.08 -17.00 2.11
CA THR A 114 1.41 -16.61 2.59
C THR A 114 2.10 -15.73 1.57
N VAL A 115 3.11 -14.97 2.02
CA VAL A 115 3.98 -14.17 1.14
C VAL A 115 4.72 -15.07 0.16
N LYS A 116 5.09 -16.30 0.55
CA LYS A 116 5.73 -17.27 -0.35
C LYS A 116 4.84 -17.61 -1.55
N GLU A 117 3.56 -17.84 -1.32
CA GLU A 117 2.59 -18.09 -2.41
C GLU A 117 2.39 -16.84 -3.27
N ALA A 118 2.27 -15.67 -2.65
CA ALA A 118 2.15 -14.39 -3.35
C ALA A 118 3.33 -14.14 -4.31
N LEU A 119 4.56 -14.42 -3.86
CA LEU A 119 5.76 -14.27 -4.66
C LEU A 119 5.79 -15.17 -5.90
N LEU A 120 5.10 -16.31 -5.91
CA LEU A 120 4.99 -17.14 -7.10
C LEU A 120 4.14 -16.45 -8.18
N ILE A 121 3.09 -15.73 -7.78
CA ILE A 121 2.24 -14.94 -8.68
C ILE A 121 2.99 -13.70 -9.15
N LEU A 122 3.60 -12.95 -8.23
CA LEU A 122 4.31 -11.71 -8.54
C LEU A 122 5.57 -11.92 -9.40
N LYS A 123 6.18 -13.12 -9.38
CA LYS A 123 7.28 -13.46 -10.30
C LYS A 123 6.81 -13.76 -11.73
N LYS A 124 5.53 -14.06 -11.92
CA LYS A 124 4.97 -14.41 -13.22
C LYS A 124 4.61 -13.16 -14.02
N TYR A 125 4.23 -12.07 -13.35
CA TYR A 125 3.69 -10.88 -13.99
C TYR A 125 4.50 -9.65 -13.63
N ASP A 126 4.55 -8.69 -14.56
CA ASP A 126 5.15 -7.39 -14.28
C ASP A 126 4.20 -6.57 -13.41
N TYR A 127 4.72 -6.08 -12.29
CA TYR A 127 4.00 -5.15 -11.43
C TYR A 127 3.98 -3.75 -12.06
N VAL A 128 2.78 -3.27 -12.41
CA VAL A 128 2.59 -1.97 -13.08
C VAL A 128 1.81 -1.05 -12.16
N SER A 129 2.53 -0.38 -11.25
CA SER A 129 1.97 0.66 -10.39
C SER A 129 3.02 1.72 -10.07
N LYS A 130 2.54 2.95 -9.84
CA LYS A 130 3.40 4.01 -9.31
C LYS A 130 3.66 3.83 -7.81
N SER A 131 2.88 3.01 -7.11
CA SER A 131 3.06 2.72 -5.69
C SER A 131 4.10 1.62 -5.47
N GLN A 132 4.61 1.53 -4.24
CA GLN A 132 5.29 0.34 -3.74
C GLN A 132 4.30 -0.44 -2.87
N VAL A 133 4.45 -1.76 -2.81
CA VAL A 133 3.64 -2.64 -1.94
C VAL A 133 4.51 -3.19 -0.84
N LEU A 134 3.99 -3.25 0.38
CA LEU A 134 4.51 -4.17 1.41
C LEU A 134 3.51 -5.30 1.58
N LEU A 135 4.01 -6.53 1.49
CA LEU A 135 3.29 -7.76 1.81
C LEU A 135 3.75 -8.30 3.16
N ALA A 136 2.83 -8.76 3.98
CA ALA A 136 3.14 -9.46 5.23
C ALA A 136 2.19 -10.63 5.45
N ASP A 137 2.68 -11.73 6.00
CA ASP A 137 1.85 -12.86 6.41
C ASP A 137 1.96 -13.15 7.90
N LYS A 138 1.06 -14.02 8.39
CA LYS A 138 1.04 -14.48 9.78
C LYS A 138 2.30 -15.26 10.21
N GLU A 139 3.17 -15.66 9.28
CA GLU A 139 4.45 -16.30 9.60
C GLU A 139 5.52 -15.25 9.94
N GLY A 140 5.22 -13.96 9.76
CA GLY A 140 6.15 -12.87 10.03
C GLY A 140 7.08 -12.60 8.85
N ASN A 141 6.76 -13.10 7.65
CA ASN A 141 7.54 -12.82 6.45
C ASN A 141 7.05 -11.51 5.83
N PRO A 142 7.90 -10.47 5.71
CA PRO A 142 7.61 -9.32 4.87
C PRO A 142 8.20 -9.50 3.45
N CYS A 143 7.62 -8.83 2.45
CA CYS A 143 8.20 -8.64 1.12
C CYS A 143 7.87 -7.26 0.56
#